data_AF-A0A933SSB8-F1
#
_entry.id   AF-A0A933SSB8-F1
#
_cell.length_a   1.000
_cell.length_b   1.000
_cell.length_c   1.000
_cell.angle_alpha   90.00
_cell.angle_beta   90.00
_cell.angle_gamma   90.00
#
_symmetry.space_group_name_H-M   'P 1'
#
loop_
_entity.id
_entity.type
_entity.pdbx_description
1 polymer ?
#
loop_
_entity_poly.entity_id
_entity_poly.type
_entity_poly.pdbx_seq_one_letter_code
_entity_poly.pdbx_strand_id
1 'polypeptide(L)'
;MKKFTFLVVALFFAAAATTAHAGSVQLPETGQTTSYATGDDGNLLRGVAWPSPRFTDKGDGTVIDNLTGLVWLKDANCIMTNYTTYDTDGAVTWQKALDFVNGINSGTYSNCGAGKTDWRLPNRKELRSIVDYSKPTLATFPALPTGHPFIHVLIFSFWSGTSYYFSADNAWYVDMGFGDTSYQSKSLQSYVWPVRYPDISAPSGASISINGGAASTSSTSVTLSLSATDNMGVTGYYVSETSTVPLASATGWVALNSVTSCSGSVSFTMSGGDGTKTVYAWFKDADGNVSASASDTITLDTTAPSGAAISINSGAASTSSTSVTLSLS
;
A
#
# COMPACT_ATOMS: atom_id res chain seq x y z
N MET A 1 33.04 48.04 5.23
CA MET A 1 32.73 46.96 4.27
C MET A 1 32.40 45.71 5.06
N LYS A 2 31.12 45.31 5.11
CA LYS A 2 30.67 44.11 5.84
C LYS A 2 30.97 42.87 4.96
N LYS A 3 31.76 41.92 5.46
CA LYS A 3 32.02 40.64 4.80
C LYS A 3 30.78 39.74 4.99
N PHE A 4 30.12 39.39 3.90
CA PHE A 4 29.11 38.32 3.88
C PHE A 4 29.82 36.99 3.66
N THR A 5 29.70 36.07 4.62
CA THR A 5 30.14 34.68 4.49
C THR A 5 28.99 33.89 3.87
N PHE A 6 29.17 33.38 2.65
CA PHE A 6 28.23 32.44 2.03
C PHE A 6 28.46 31.04 2.62
N LEU A 7 27.42 30.50 3.26
CA LEU A 7 27.35 29.10 3.67
C LEU A 7 26.98 28.26 2.43
N VAL A 8 27.91 27.46 1.93
CA VAL A 8 27.64 26.48 0.87
C VAL A 8 27.04 25.24 1.53
N VAL A 9 25.73 25.05 1.39
CA VAL A 9 25.05 23.80 1.75
C VAL A 9 25.28 22.82 0.61
N ALA A 10 26.17 21.85 0.82
CA ALA A 10 26.37 20.74 -0.11
C ALA A 10 25.18 19.77 0.02
N LEU A 11 24.26 19.79 -0.95
CA LEU A 11 23.25 18.76 -1.11
C LEU A 11 23.94 17.48 -1.60
N PHE A 12 24.11 16.49 -0.72
CA PHE A 12 24.46 15.14 -1.12
C PHE A 12 23.22 14.46 -1.70
N PHE A 13 23.13 14.38 -3.03
CA PHE A 13 22.22 13.43 -3.68
C PHE A 13 22.80 12.03 -3.49
N ALA A 14 22.26 11.29 -2.53
CA ALA A 14 22.44 9.84 -2.48
C ALA A 14 21.68 9.26 -3.69
N ALA A 15 22.41 8.89 -4.73
CA ALA A 15 21.85 8.08 -5.81
C ALA A 15 21.43 6.73 -5.21
N ALA A 16 20.14 6.52 -5.01
CA ALA A 16 19.59 5.21 -4.73
C ALA A 16 19.94 4.32 -5.91
N ALA A 17 20.86 3.37 -5.70
CA ALA A 17 21.17 2.35 -6.68
C ALA A 17 19.91 1.51 -6.87
N THR A 18 19.17 1.76 -7.95
CA THR A 18 18.12 0.84 -8.37
C THR A 18 18.81 -0.45 -8.80
N THR A 19 18.57 -1.54 -8.07
CA THR A 19 18.87 -2.87 -8.56
C THR A 19 18.01 -3.11 -9.77
N ALA A 20 18.57 -2.91 -10.96
CA ALA A 20 17.96 -3.34 -12.21
C ALA A 20 17.83 -4.87 -12.14
N HIS A 21 16.62 -5.36 -11.87
CA HIS A 21 16.29 -6.75 -12.14
C HIS A 21 16.35 -6.93 -13.65
N ALA A 22 17.47 -7.44 -14.15
CA ALA A 22 17.54 -8.07 -15.46
C ALA A 22 16.75 -9.39 -15.39
N GLY A 23 15.42 -9.29 -15.19
CA GLY A 23 14.53 -10.43 -15.21
C GLY A 23 14.48 -10.97 -16.63
N SER A 24 14.76 -12.28 -16.79
CA SER A 24 14.42 -12.99 -18.01
C SER A 24 12.93 -12.77 -18.32
N VAL A 25 12.59 -12.38 -19.55
CA VAL A 25 11.19 -12.24 -19.96
C VAL A 25 10.58 -13.63 -20.03
N GLN A 26 9.76 -13.95 -19.02
CA GLN A 26 9.00 -15.19 -18.96
C GLN A 26 7.62 -14.92 -19.59
N LEU A 27 7.35 -15.55 -20.73
CA LEU A 27 6.04 -15.47 -21.38
C LEU A 27 5.13 -16.58 -20.84
N PRO A 28 3.85 -16.31 -20.59
CA PRO A 28 2.91 -17.35 -20.19
C PRO A 28 2.76 -18.41 -21.28
N GLU A 29 2.55 -19.67 -20.89
CA GLU A 29 1.80 -20.60 -21.75
C GLU A 29 0.44 -19.98 -22.09
N THR A 30 -0.14 -20.35 -23.22
CA THR A 30 -1.41 -19.76 -23.70
C THR A 30 -2.66 -20.36 -23.03
N GLY A 31 -2.48 -21.45 -22.28
CA GLY A 31 -3.55 -22.27 -21.74
C GLY A 31 -4.00 -23.39 -22.69
N GLN A 32 -3.70 -23.30 -23.98
CA GLN A 32 -4.08 -24.35 -24.94
C GLN A 32 -3.32 -25.64 -24.63
N THR A 33 -4.06 -26.71 -24.33
CA THR A 33 -3.51 -28.05 -24.04
C THR A 33 -3.93 -29.12 -25.04
N THR A 34 -4.91 -28.81 -25.89
CA THR A 34 -5.33 -29.70 -26.98
C THR A 34 -4.47 -29.43 -28.20
N SER A 35 -3.76 -30.46 -28.67
CA SER A 35 -3.03 -30.44 -29.93
C SER A 35 -3.92 -30.92 -31.08
N TYR A 36 -3.90 -30.18 -32.18
CA TYR A 36 -4.53 -30.48 -33.46
C TYR A 36 -3.50 -30.88 -34.53
N ALA A 37 -2.23 -30.54 -34.34
CA ALA A 37 -1.12 -30.97 -35.19
C ALA A 37 0.21 -31.02 -34.42
N THR A 38 1.12 -31.93 -34.78
CA THR A 38 2.47 -31.96 -34.21
C THR A 38 3.18 -30.62 -34.43
N GLY A 39 3.73 -30.05 -33.35
CA GLY A 39 4.41 -28.77 -33.34
C GLY A 39 3.52 -27.55 -33.12
N ASP A 40 2.20 -27.73 -32.91
CA ASP A 40 1.32 -26.64 -32.49
C ASP A 40 1.47 -26.28 -31.01
N ASP A 41 0.77 -25.23 -30.59
CA ASP A 41 0.90 -24.68 -29.25
C ASP A 41 0.39 -25.66 -28.16
N GLY A 42 -0.72 -26.34 -28.41
CA GLY A 42 -1.21 -27.42 -27.56
C GLY A 42 -0.28 -28.65 -27.49
N ASN A 43 0.57 -28.88 -28.50
CA ASN A 43 1.60 -29.92 -28.47
C ASN A 43 2.85 -29.49 -27.72
N LEU A 44 3.29 -28.24 -27.93
CA LEU A 44 4.58 -27.76 -27.47
C LEU A 44 4.54 -27.13 -26.07
N LEU A 45 3.39 -26.59 -25.65
CA LEU A 45 3.15 -25.94 -24.36
C LEU A 45 4.29 -24.96 -24.03
N ARG A 46 4.61 -24.05 -24.96
CA ARG A 46 5.74 -23.13 -24.77
C ARG A 46 5.33 -21.97 -23.86
N GLY A 47 6.21 -21.67 -22.92
CA GLY A 47 6.04 -20.56 -21.98
C GLY A 47 6.20 -21.05 -20.55
N VAL A 48 5.79 -20.21 -19.62
CA VAL A 48 5.72 -20.56 -18.20
C VAL A 48 4.32 -21.08 -17.90
N ALA A 49 4.29 -22.31 -17.41
CA ALA A 49 3.09 -22.94 -16.88
C ALA A 49 2.43 -22.03 -15.83
N TRP A 50 1.12 -21.93 -15.87
CA TRP A 50 0.40 -21.06 -14.94
C TRP A 50 0.45 -21.60 -13.51
N PRO A 51 0.69 -20.73 -12.51
CA PRO A 51 0.57 -21.13 -11.12
C PRO A 51 -0.88 -21.50 -10.78
N SER A 52 -1.05 -22.31 -9.75
CA SER A 52 -2.37 -22.66 -9.20
C SER A 52 -2.43 -22.19 -7.73
N PRO A 53 -3.26 -21.17 -7.40
CA PRO A 53 -4.13 -20.42 -8.31
C PRO A 53 -3.38 -19.43 -9.22
N ARG A 54 -3.92 -19.14 -10.41
CA ARG A 54 -3.36 -18.11 -11.32
C ARG A 54 -3.61 -16.71 -10.79
N PHE A 55 -4.81 -16.47 -10.28
CA PHE A 55 -5.22 -15.19 -9.72
C PHE A 55 -5.63 -15.36 -8.26
N THR A 56 -5.18 -14.46 -7.40
CA THR A 56 -5.55 -14.44 -5.99
C THR A 56 -6.29 -13.14 -5.66
N ASP A 57 -7.52 -13.25 -5.17
CA ASP A 57 -8.26 -12.13 -4.60
C ASP A 57 -7.58 -11.66 -3.31
N LYS A 58 -7.31 -10.36 -3.21
CA LYS A 58 -6.69 -9.76 -2.03
C LYS A 58 -7.72 -9.35 -0.97
N GLY A 59 -9.01 -9.37 -1.30
CA GLY A 59 -10.10 -8.99 -0.39
C GLY A 59 -10.24 -7.48 -0.18
N ASP A 60 -9.42 -6.67 -0.84
CA ASP A 60 -9.40 -5.21 -0.77
C ASP A 60 -9.99 -4.53 -2.03
N GLY A 61 -10.57 -5.32 -2.94
CA GLY A 61 -11.03 -4.84 -4.25
C GLY A 61 -10.02 -5.04 -5.38
N THR A 62 -8.86 -5.65 -5.10
CA THR A 62 -7.83 -5.98 -6.08
C THR A 62 -7.61 -7.48 -6.23
N VAL A 63 -7.02 -7.88 -7.36
CA VAL A 63 -6.64 -9.26 -7.67
C VAL A 63 -5.19 -9.27 -8.14
N ILE A 64 -4.35 -10.09 -7.51
CA ILE A 64 -2.97 -10.30 -7.98
C ILE A 64 -2.93 -11.45 -9.00
N ASP A 65 -2.25 -11.22 -10.12
CA ASP A 65 -1.83 -12.26 -11.04
C ASP A 65 -0.51 -12.88 -10.54
N ASN A 66 -0.57 -14.12 -10.05
CA ASN A 66 0.60 -14.80 -9.48
C ASN A 66 1.67 -15.17 -10.52
N LEU A 67 1.36 -15.08 -11.82
CA LEU A 67 2.34 -15.29 -12.87
C LEU A 67 3.10 -14.01 -13.21
N THR A 68 2.38 -12.89 -13.36
CA THR A 68 2.99 -11.61 -13.81
C THR A 68 3.36 -10.69 -12.66
N GLY A 69 2.82 -10.93 -11.47
CA GLY A 69 2.92 -10.05 -10.31
C GLY A 69 2.04 -8.79 -10.40
N LEU A 70 1.34 -8.58 -11.53
CA LEU A 70 0.47 -7.42 -11.72
C LEU A 70 -0.76 -7.49 -10.83
N VAL A 71 -1.23 -6.31 -10.40
CA VAL A 71 -2.43 -6.17 -9.59
C VAL A 71 -3.51 -5.50 -10.44
N TRP A 72 -4.65 -6.15 -10.55
CA TRP A 72 -5.77 -5.75 -11.38
C TRP A 72 -6.95 -5.29 -10.51
N LEU A 73 -7.71 -4.32 -10.99
CA LEU A 73 -8.98 -3.97 -10.35
C LEU A 73 -9.94 -5.17 -10.45
N LYS A 74 -10.56 -5.57 -9.34
CA LYS A 74 -11.41 -6.78 -9.31
C LYS A 74 -12.65 -6.64 -10.20
N ASP A 75 -13.23 -5.44 -10.21
CA ASP A 75 -14.34 -5.09 -11.10
C ASP A 75 -13.82 -4.59 -12.45
N ALA A 76 -13.97 -5.43 -13.48
CA ALA A 76 -13.51 -5.13 -14.83
C ALA A 76 -14.35 -4.05 -15.52
N ASN A 77 -15.56 -3.74 -15.03
CA ASN A 77 -16.39 -2.66 -15.55
C ASN A 77 -16.86 -1.73 -14.44
N CYS A 78 -15.90 -1.23 -13.66
CA CYS A 78 -16.20 -0.38 -12.52
C CYS A 78 -16.87 0.95 -12.90
N ILE A 79 -16.69 1.43 -14.15
CA ILE A 79 -17.41 2.61 -14.67
C ILE A 79 -18.92 2.37 -14.58
N MET A 80 -19.42 1.27 -15.14
CA MET A 80 -20.84 0.93 -15.08
C MET A 80 -21.31 0.74 -13.64
N THR A 81 -20.53 0.05 -12.81
CA THR A 81 -20.91 -0.28 -11.43
C THR A 81 -21.05 0.96 -10.54
N ASN A 82 -20.13 1.93 -10.65
CA ASN A 82 -20.01 3.02 -9.68
C ASN A 82 -20.22 4.43 -10.26
N TYR A 83 -20.12 4.59 -11.58
CA TYR A 83 -20.07 5.91 -12.24
C TYR A 83 -20.88 5.94 -13.54
N THR A 84 -22.17 5.55 -13.47
CA THR A 84 -23.08 5.56 -14.63
C THR A 84 -23.29 6.95 -15.26
N THR A 85 -22.97 8.02 -14.53
CA THR A 85 -22.95 9.40 -15.05
C THR A 85 -21.72 9.69 -15.92
N TYR A 86 -20.63 8.96 -15.72
CA TYR A 86 -19.44 9.02 -16.57
C TYR A 86 -19.70 8.30 -17.90
N ASP A 87 -20.28 7.10 -17.80
CA ASP A 87 -20.78 6.32 -18.92
C ASP A 87 -21.76 5.25 -18.45
N THR A 88 -22.85 5.03 -19.19
CA THR A 88 -23.97 4.19 -18.71
C THR A 88 -23.68 2.69 -18.78
N ASP A 89 -22.90 2.24 -19.76
CA ASP A 89 -22.52 0.84 -19.92
C ASP A 89 -21.02 0.60 -19.66
N GLY A 90 -20.25 1.68 -19.48
CA GLY A 90 -18.81 1.65 -19.20
C GLY A 90 -17.92 1.61 -20.44
N ALA A 91 -18.49 1.66 -21.64
CA ALA A 91 -17.74 1.68 -22.89
C ALA A 91 -17.39 3.12 -23.27
N VAL A 92 -16.10 3.45 -23.29
CA VAL A 92 -15.64 4.83 -23.45
C VAL A 92 -14.58 4.96 -24.53
N THR A 93 -14.40 6.18 -25.05
CA THR A 93 -13.29 6.49 -25.96
C THR A 93 -11.95 6.31 -25.26
N TRP A 94 -10.88 6.15 -26.03
CA TRP A 94 -9.55 5.91 -25.45
C TRP A 94 -9.08 7.06 -24.55
N GLN A 95 -9.41 8.31 -24.90
CA GLN A 95 -9.10 9.46 -24.06
C GLN A 95 -9.91 9.43 -22.76
N LYS A 96 -11.22 9.16 -22.82
CA LYS A 96 -12.05 8.97 -21.62
C LYS A 96 -11.50 7.83 -20.74
N ALA A 97 -10.99 6.74 -21.33
CA ALA A 97 -10.37 5.67 -20.56
C ALA A 97 -9.16 6.15 -19.73
N LEU A 98 -8.28 6.97 -20.33
CA LEU A 98 -7.16 7.59 -19.62
C LEU A 98 -7.64 8.58 -18.56
N ASP A 99 -8.63 9.41 -18.88
CA ASP A 99 -9.19 10.40 -17.95
C ASP A 99 -9.84 9.72 -16.75
N PHE A 100 -10.53 8.60 -16.97
CA PHE A 100 -11.11 7.78 -15.90
C PHE A 100 -10.03 7.24 -14.99
N VAL A 101 -8.99 6.62 -15.53
CA VAL A 101 -7.85 6.12 -14.74
C VAL A 101 -7.16 7.25 -13.95
N ASN A 102 -6.95 8.41 -14.57
CA ASN A 102 -6.41 9.59 -13.88
C ASN A 102 -7.34 10.07 -12.76
N GLY A 103 -8.65 10.01 -12.98
CA GLY A 103 -9.66 10.36 -11.98
C GLY A 103 -9.71 9.37 -10.81
N ILE A 104 -9.42 8.09 -11.02
CA ILE A 104 -9.20 7.14 -9.93
C ILE A 104 -8.02 7.61 -9.08
N ASN A 105 -6.90 7.92 -9.74
CA ASN A 105 -5.66 8.31 -9.08
C ASN A 105 -5.74 9.65 -8.33
N SER A 106 -6.55 10.59 -8.81
CA SER A 106 -6.82 11.86 -8.12
C SER A 106 -7.90 11.76 -7.03
N GLY A 107 -8.51 10.58 -6.85
CA GLY A 107 -9.60 10.36 -5.91
C GLY A 107 -10.99 10.81 -6.41
N THR A 108 -11.10 11.34 -7.64
CA THR A 108 -12.38 11.70 -8.27
C THR A 108 -13.28 10.47 -8.45
N TYR A 109 -12.68 9.32 -8.79
CA TYR A 109 -13.37 8.03 -8.95
C TYR A 109 -12.93 7.01 -7.90
N SER A 110 -12.90 7.42 -6.63
CA SER A 110 -12.36 6.65 -5.50
C SER A 110 -13.02 5.26 -5.28
N ASN A 111 -14.29 5.09 -5.66
CA ASN A 111 -14.97 3.78 -5.57
C ASN A 111 -14.37 2.74 -6.53
N CYS A 112 -13.63 3.17 -7.55
CA CYS A 112 -12.90 2.31 -8.48
C CYS A 112 -11.39 2.27 -8.21
N GLY A 113 -10.95 2.81 -7.07
CA GLY A 113 -9.53 2.87 -6.72
C GLY A 113 -9.06 1.78 -5.77
N ALA A 114 -9.95 1.08 -5.06
CA ALA A 114 -9.58 0.10 -4.03
C ALA A 114 -8.55 0.66 -3.00
N GLY A 115 -8.64 1.97 -2.69
CA GLY A 115 -7.68 2.66 -1.83
C GLY A 115 -6.30 2.93 -2.44
N LYS A 116 -6.10 2.66 -3.74
CA LYS A 116 -4.86 2.87 -4.49
C LYS A 116 -4.98 4.03 -5.49
N THR A 117 -3.85 4.64 -5.84
CA THR A 117 -3.79 5.90 -6.61
C THR A 117 -2.78 5.91 -7.76
N ASP A 118 -2.32 4.73 -8.17
CA ASP A 118 -1.29 4.49 -9.19
C ASP A 118 -1.76 3.56 -10.30
N TRP A 119 -3.07 3.58 -10.56
CA TRP A 119 -3.68 2.83 -11.63
C TRP A 119 -3.25 3.35 -13.00
N ARG A 120 -3.16 2.45 -13.96
CA ARG A 120 -2.93 2.77 -15.37
C ARG A 120 -3.77 1.85 -16.25
N LEU A 121 -3.93 2.23 -17.52
CA LEU A 121 -4.30 1.24 -18.52
C LEU A 121 -3.17 0.21 -18.68
N PRO A 122 -3.49 -1.08 -18.86
CA PRO A 122 -2.50 -2.10 -19.18
C PRO A 122 -1.90 -1.82 -20.55
N ASN A 123 -0.63 -2.12 -20.75
CA ASN A 123 -0.09 -2.17 -22.10
C ASN A 123 -0.61 -3.43 -22.83
N ARG A 124 -0.45 -3.48 -24.15
CA ARG A 124 -1.02 -4.58 -24.96
C ARG A 124 -0.52 -5.97 -24.55
N LYS A 125 0.69 -6.09 -24.01
CA LYS A 125 1.27 -7.37 -23.58
C LYS A 125 0.70 -7.81 -22.25
N GLU A 126 0.51 -6.87 -21.33
CA GLU A 126 -0.08 -7.14 -20.00
C GLU A 126 -1.54 -7.53 -20.13
N LEU A 127 -2.34 -6.78 -20.91
CA LEU A 127 -3.74 -7.12 -21.12
C LEU A 127 -3.91 -8.46 -21.85
N ARG A 128 -3.01 -8.79 -22.77
CA ARG A 128 -3.02 -10.12 -23.41
C ARG A 128 -2.58 -11.24 -22.47
N SER A 129 -1.77 -10.94 -21.44
CA SER A 129 -1.17 -11.97 -20.57
C SER A 129 -2.16 -12.68 -19.65
N ILE A 130 -3.36 -12.11 -19.45
CA ILE A 130 -4.43 -12.69 -18.64
C ILE A 130 -5.34 -13.64 -19.44
N VAL A 131 -5.20 -13.66 -20.76
CA VAL A 131 -6.07 -14.43 -21.67
C VAL A 131 -5.77 -15.93 -21.58
N ASP A 132 -6.84 -16.73 -21.52
CA ASP A 132 -6.80 -18.18 -21.68
C ASP A 132 -7.34 -18.60 -23.05
N TYR A 133 -6.42 -18.96 -23.96
CA TYR A 133 -6.75 -19.39 -25.33
C TYR A 133 -7.31 -20.81 -25.42
N SER A 134 -7.39 -21.55 -24.29
CA SER A 134 -8.10 -22.82 -24.25
C SER A 134 -9.62 -22.69 -24.18
N LYS A 135 -10.15 -21.48 -23.99
CA LYS A 135 -11.58 -21.18 -23.90
C LYS A 135 -12.16 -20.96 -25.30
N PRO A 136 -12.62 -22.01 -26.02
CA PRO A 136 -12.82 -21.93 -27.46
C PRO A 136 -14.26 -21.56 -27.83
N THR A 137 -15.14 -21.36 -26.84
CA THR A 137 -16.59 -21.29 -27.05
C THR A 137 -17.26 -20.25 -26.16
N LEU A 138 -18.44 -19.78 -26.60
CA LEU A 138 -19.30 -18.89 -25.81
C LEU A 138 -19.63 -19.46 -24.42
N ALA A 139 -19.68 -20.78 -24.27
CA ALA A 139 -19.97 -21.46 -23.00
C ALA A 139 -18.82 -21.37 -21.98
N THR A 140 -17.64 -20.95 -22.43
CA THR A 140 -16.41 -20.89 -21.64
C THR A 140 -15.90 -19.47 -21.46
N PHE A 141 -16.72 -18.47 -21.79
CA PHE A 141 -16.38 -17.06 -21.68
C PHE A 141 -16.48 -16.51 -20.25
N PRO A 142 -15.72 -15.46 -19.91
CA PRO A 142 -14.71 -14.77 -20.74
C PRO A 142 -13.46 -15.64 -20.98
N ALA A 143 -12.60 -15.25 -21.94
CA ALA A 143 -11.33 -15.92 -22.24
C ALA A 143 -10.30 -15.72 -21.11
N LEU A 144 -10.63 -16.21 -19.91
CA LEU A 144 -9.84 -16.13 -18.70
C LEU A 144 -9.68 -17.53 -18.08
N PRO A 145 -8.58 -17.78 -17.35
CA PRO A 145 -8.40 -18.98 -16.55
C PRO A 145 -9.62 -19.28 -15.66
N THR A 146 -10.08 -20.53 -15.67
CA THR A 146 -11.24 -20.97 -14.88
C THR A 146 -11.01 -20.72 -13.38
N GLY A 147 -12.04 -20.22 -12.69
CA GLY A 147 -11.96 -19.90 -11.27
C GLY A 147 -11.35 -18.53 -10.97
N HIS A 148 -11.17 -17.67 -11.98
CA HIS A 148 -10.73 -16.29 -11.75
C HIS A 148 -11.69 -15.54 -10.79
N PRO A 149 -11.17 -14.65 -9.92
CA PRO A 149 -11.99 -13.91 -8.95
C PRO A 149 -12.58 -12.60 -9.50
N PHE A 150 -12.28 -12.24 -10.75
CA PHE A 150 -12.78 -11.02 -11.40
C PHE A 150 -14.30 -11.01 -11.57
N ILE A 151 -14.90 -9.83 -11.44
CA ILE A 151 -16.33 -9.60 -11.60
C ILE A 151 -16.62 -8.61 -12.73
N HIS A 152 -17.82 -8.68 -13.30
CA HIS A 152 -18.28 -7.85 -14.41
C HIS A 152 -17.34 -7.84 -15.62
N VAL A 153 -16.62 -8.94 -15.84
CA VAL A 153 -15.80 -9.14 -17.04
C VAL A 153 -16.73 -9.31 -18.23
N LEU A 154 -16.66 -8.36 -19.16
CA LEU A 154 -17.41 -8.43 -20.41
C LEU A 154 -16.62 -9.21 -21.47
N ILE A 155 -17.34 -9.75 -22.46
CA ILE A 155 -16.76 -10.56 -23.55
C ILE A 155 -16.39 -9.71 -24.77
N PHE A 156 -16.11 -8.42 -24.55
CA PHE A 156 -15.87 -7.42 -25.57
C PHE A 156 -14.43 -6.89 -25.48
N SER A 157 -14.13 -5.86 -26.28
CA SER A 157 -12.83 -5.20 -26.33
C SER A 157 -12.55 -4.34 -25.10
N PHE A 158 -11.38 -4.55 -24.51
CA PHE A 158 -10.80 -3.71 -23.46
C PHE A 158 -9.61 -2.91 -24.00
N TRP A 159 -9.59 -1.61 -23.71
CA TRP A 159 -8.50 -0.74 -24.12
C TRP A 159 -7.18 -1.12 -23.46
N SER A 160 -6.13 -1.16 -24.26
CA SER A 160 -4.76 -1.03 -23.74
C SER A 160 -4.31 0.43 -23.80
N GLY A 161 -3.36 0.81 -22.95
CA GLY A 161 -2.65 2.09 -23.02
C GLY A 161 -1.64 2.17 -24.19
N THR A 162 -1.58 1.17 -25.07
CA THR A 162 -0.60 1.12 -26.17
C THR A 162 -1.20 1.71 -27.45
N SER A 163 -0.62 2.81 -27.95
CA SER A 163 -0.98 3.36 -29.27
C SER A 163 -0.51 2.45 -30.41
N TYR A 164 -1.21 2.47 -31.55
CA TYR A 164 -0.82 1.73 -32.73
C TYR A 164 0.31 2.47 -33.47
N TYR A 165 1.40 1.76 -33.79
CA TYR A 165 2.61 2.40 -34.32
C TYR A 165 2.37 3.13 -35.66
N PHE A 166 1.57 2.54 -36.55
CA PHE A 166 1.32 3.12 -37.87
C PHE A 166 0.30 4.26 -37.88
N SER A 167 -0.44 4.48 -36.78
CA SER A 167 -1.42 5.56 -36.68
C SER A 167 -1.62 5.97 -35.23
N ALA A 168 -1.27 7.23 -34.92
CA ALA A 168 -1.47 7.83 -33.61
C ALA A 168 -2.95 7.94 -33.22
N ASP A 169 -3.87 7.87 -34.19
CA ASP A 169 -5.32 7.90 -33.99
C ASP A 169 -5.89 6.56 -33.53
N ASN A 170 -5.09 5.49 -33.62
CA ASN A 170 -5.49 4.14 -33.23
C ASN A 170 -4.80 3.69 -31.93
N ALA A 171 -5.46 2.81 -31.19
CA ALA A 171 -4.90 2.13 -30.02
C ALA A 171 -5.20 0.63 -30.06
N TRP A 172 -4.37 -0.15 -29.38
CA TRP A 172 -4.57 -1.59 -29.25
C TRP A 172 -5.64 -1.90 -28.19
N TYR A 173 -6.41 -2.96 -28.41
CA TYR A 173 -7.35 -3.55 -27.45
C TYR A 173 -7.16 -5.07 -27.40
N VAL A 174 -7.72 -5.71 -26.38
CA VAL A 174 -7.89 -7.16 -26.31
C VAL A 174 -9.36 -7.47 -26.16
N ASP A 175 -9.89 -8.31 -27.03
CA ASP A 175 -11.25 -8.85 -26.93
C ASP A 175 -11.28 -10.00 -25.94
N MET A 176 -12.12 -9.90 -24.91
CA MET A 176 -12.22 -10.91 -23.85
C MET A 176 -13.21 -12.02 -24.15
N GLY A 177 -13.88 -12.00 -25.31
CA GLY A 177 -14.61 -13.14 -25.83
C GLY A 177 -13.65 -14.21 -26.32
N PHE A 178 -12.80 -13.87 -27.29
CA PHE A 178 -11.90 -14.85 -27.93
C PHE A 178 -10.42 -14.68 -27.60
N GLY A 179 -10.03 -13.62 -26.88
CA GLY A 179 -8.64 -13.33 -26.57
C GLY A 179 -7.87 -12.61 -27.67
N ASP A 180 -8.58 -12.12 -28.71
CA ASP A 180 -7.98 -11.49 -29.87
C ASP A 180 -7.36 -10.14 -29.51
N THR A 181 -6.14 -9.91 -29.99
CA THR A 181 -5.44 -8.63 -29.83
C THR A 181 -5.43 -7.89 -31.16
N SER A 182 -6.11 -6.75 -31.22
CA SER A 182 -6.23 -5.93 -32.43
C SER A 182 -6.16 -4.44 -32.10
N TYR A 183 -6.37 -3.57 -33.08
CA TYR A 183 -6.39 -2.12 -32.91
C TYR A 183 -7.66 -1.52 -33.50
N GLN A 184 -8.06 -0.36 -32.99
CA GLN A 184 -9.17 0.42 -33.52
C GLN A 184 -8.95 1.93 -33.26
N SER A 185 -9.81 2.76 -33.88
CA SER A 185 -9.78 4.22 -33.67
C SER A 185 -10.04 4.58 -32.21
N LYS A 186 -9.24 5.52 -31.68
CA LYS A 186 -9.39 6.10 -30.34
C LYS A 186 -10.73 6.83 -30.13
N SER A 187 -11.43 7.16 -31.22
CA SER A 187 -12.78 7.74 -31.20
C SER A 187 -13.91 6.72 -31.01
N LEU A 188 -13.63 5.42 -31.15
CA LEU A 188 -14.59 4.36 -30.87
C LEU A 188 -14.59 4.03 -29.37
N GLN A 189 -15.63 3.32 -28.92
CA GLN A 189 -15.78 2.93 -27.52
C GLN A 189 -15.18 1.54 -27.25
N SER A 190 -14.63 1.36 -26.06
CA SER A 190 -14.13 0.08 -25.52
C SER A 190 -14.15 0.16 -23.98
N TYR A 191 -14.01 -0.99 -23.32
CA TYR A 191 -14.03 -1.08 -21.86
C TYR A 191 -12.67 -0.78 -21.22
N VAL A 192 -12.69 -0.47 -19.93
CA VAL A 192 -11.53 0.00 -19.17
C VAL A 192 -11.24 -0.94 -18.02
N TRP A 193 -10.08 -1.59 -18.05
CA TRP A 193 -9.65 -2.47 -16.96
C TRP A 193 -8.31 -1.99 -16.40
N PRO A 194 -8.32 -1.25 -15.28
CA PRO A 194 -7.10 -0.73 -14.69
C PRO A 194 -6.18 -1.82 -14.13
N VAL A 195 -4.88 -1.61 -14.29
CA VAL A 195 -3.81 -2.44 -13.73
C VAL A 195 -2.80 -1.54 -13.02
N ARG A 196 -2.07 -2.10 -12.07
CA ARG A 196 -0.93 -1.46 -11.39
C ARG A 196 0.18 -2.47 -11.10
N TYR A 197 1.34 -1.96 -10.73
CA TYR A 197 2.38 -2.78 -10.11
C TYR A 197 2.10 -2.86 -8.60
N PRO A 198 2.46 -3.97 -7.93
CA PRO A 198 2.41 -4.00 -6.48
C PRO A 198 3.43 -3.00 -5.95
N ASP A 199 3.04 -2.22 -4.95
CA ASP A 199 4.06 -1.58 -4.14
C ASP A 199 4.78 -2.64 -3.31
N ILE A 200 6.10 -2.60 -3.34
CA ILE A 200 6.97 -3.51 -2.58
C ILE A 200 7.84 -2.74 -1.59
N SER A 201 7.73 -1.40 -1.57
CA SER A 201 8.46 -0.55 -0.66
C SER A 201 7.65 -0.44 0.63
N ALA A 202 8.22 -0.89 1.74
CA ALA A 202 7.59 -0.65 3.03
C ALA A 202 7.79 0.81 3.47
N PRO A 203 6.87 1.35 4.31
CA PRO A 203 7.09 2.63 4.95
C PRO A 203 8.43 2.69 5.67
N SER A 204 9.08 3.85 5.58
CA SER A 204 10.42 4.11 6.10
C SER A 204 10.42 5.32 7.03
N GLY A 205 11.54 5.55 7.71
CA GLY A 205 11.66 6.66 8.67
C GLY A 205 10.70 6.56 9.85
N ALA A 206 10.29 5.34 10.22
CA ALA A 206 9.46 5.07 11.39
C ALA A 206 10.10 5.68 12.64
N SER A 207 9.33 6.47 13.39
CA SER A 207 9.77 7.10 14.63
C SER A 207 8.67 7.05 15.69
N ILE A 208 9.10 7.02 16.95
CA ILE A 208 8.27 7.07 18.14
C ILE A 208 8.99 7.88 19.22
N SER A 209 8.26 8.70 19.97
CA SER A 209 8.74 9.35 21.20
C SER A 209 7.65 9.32 22.28
N ILE A 210 7.98 8.82 23.47
CA ILE A 210 7.07 8.73 24.61
C ILE A 210 7.15 10.03 25.41
N ASN A 211 6.01 10.69 25.61
CA ASN A 211 5.87 11.95 26.36
C ASN A 211 6.87 13.04 25.93
N GLY A 212 7.21 13.10 24.64
CA GLY A 212 8.20 14.04 24.13
C GLY A 212 9.64 13.75 24.59
N GLY A 213 9.96 12.48 24.90
CA GLY A 213 11.29 12.04 25.33
C GLY A 213 11.53 12.17 26.84
N ALA A 214 10.46 12.20 27.64
CA ALA A 214 10.59 12.26 29.09
C ALA A 214 11.27 10.97 29.63
N ALA A 215 12.24 11.13 30.54
CA ALA A 215 12.97 9.99 31.11
C ALA A 215 12.09 9.13 32.05
N SER A 216 11.09 9.73 32.68
CA SER A 216 10.18 9.04 33.60
C SER A 216 8.75 9.61 33.55
N THR A 217 7.80 8.82 34.04
CA THR A 217 6.41 9.22 34.25
C THR A 217 5.82 8.47 35.43
N SER A 218 4.84 9.08 36.11
CA SER A 218 4.03 8.41 37.13
C SER A 218 2.67 7.93 36.62
N SER A 219 2.43 8.07 35.31
CA SER A 219 1.18 7.68 34.65
C SER A 219 1.44 6.53 33.67
N THR A 220 0.63 5.48 33.75
CA THR A 220 0.60 4.41 32.73
C THR A 220 0.05 4.92 31.39
N SER A 221 -0.75 5.99 31.40
CA SER A 221 -1.22 6.66 30.19
C SER A 221 -0.18 7.67 29.71
N VAL A 222 0.37 7.45 28.52
CA VAL A 222 1.40 8.26 27.88
C VAL A 222 0.94 8.78 26.52
N THR A 223 1.61 9.82 26.02
CA THR A 223 1.46 10.30 24.65
C THR A 223 2.60 9.77 23.80
N LEU A 224 2.30 9.15 22.67
CA LEU A 224 3.28 8.72 21.68
C LEU A 224 3.26 9.70 20.50
N SER A 225 4.38 10.34 20.22
CA SER A 225 4.58 11.08 18.96
C SER A 225 5.14 10.13 17.91
N LEU A 226 4.42 9.93 16.82
CA LEU A 226 4.70 8.96 15.77
C LEU A 226 4.96 9.66 14.45
N SER A 227 5.89 9.13 13.63
CA SER A 227 6.03 9.54 12.24
C SER A 227 6.56 8.44 11.33
N ALA A 228 6.22 8.50 10.05
CA ALA A 228 6.80 7.67 8.98
C ALA A 228 6.54 8.32 7.61
N THR A 229 7.28 7.85 6.60
CA THR A 229 7.11 8.28 5.21
C THR A 229 7.04 7.08 4.29
N ASP A 230 6.31 7.22 3.19
CA ASP A 230 6.17 6.20 2.16
C ASP A 230 5.95 6.84 0.79
N ASN A 231 6.45 6.22 -0.29
CA ASN A 231 6.31 6.76 -1.64
C ASN A 231 4.89 6.68 -2.20
N MET A 232 4.08 5.72 -1.74
CA MET A 232 2.70 5.52 -2.18
C MET A 232 1.68 5.86 -1.09
N GLY A 233 2.09 5.78 0.17
CA GLY A 233 1.37 6.31 1.31
C GLY A 233 1.32 5.34 2.49
N VAL A 234 1.43 5.91 3.68
CA VAL A 234 1.19 5.23 4.94
C VAL A 234 -0.31 5.20 5.22
N THR A 235 -0.86 4.02 5.51
CA THR A 235 -2.29 3.82 5.75
C THR A 235 -2.62 3.30 7.14
N GLY A 236 -1.61 3.02 7.96
CA GLY A 236 -1.86 2.68 9.36
C GLY A 236 -0.61 2.57 10.20
N TYR A 237 -0.82 2.57 11.51
CA TYR A 237 0.22 2.33 12.50
C TYR A 237 -0.21 1.24 13.50
N TYR A 238 0.76 0.59 14.12
CA TYR A 238 0.57 -0.42 15.16
C TYR A 238 1.55 -0.14 16.29
N VAL A 239 1.08 -0.15 17.54
CA VAL A 239 1.92 0.05 18.73
C VAL A 239 1.73 -1.07 19.73
N SER A 240 2.82 -1.51 20.37
CA SER A 240 2.80 -2.61 21.35
C SER A 240 4.01 -2.58 22.29
N GLU A 241 3.88 -3.18 23.47
CA GLU A 241 5.00 -3.48 24.38
C GLU A 241 5.77 -4.77 23.97
N THR A 242 5.32 -5.48 22.93
CA THR A 242 6.01 -6.64 22.38
C THR A 242 6.80 -6.28 21.13
N SER A 243 8.04 -6.74 20.98
CA SER A 243 8.90 -6.48 19.81
C SER A 243 8.57 -7.31 18.55
N THR A 244 7.51 -8.13 18.59
CA THR A 244 7.13 -8.98 17.45
C THR A 244 6.48 -8.15 16.35
N VAL A 245 7.02 -8.23 15.13
CA VAL A 245 6.46 -7.55 13.97
C VAL A 245 5.03 -8.04 13.72
N PRO A 246 4.02 -7.15 13.69
CA PRO A 246 2.65 -7.55 13.41
C PRO A 246 2.48 -7.97 11.96
N LEU A 247 1.63 -8.97 11.71
CA LEU A 247 1.15 -9.25 10.35
C LEU A 247 0.37 -8.02 9.84
N ALA A 248 0.45 -7.72 8.54
CA ALA A 248 -0.28 -6.61 7.93
C ALA A 248 -1.81 -6.71 8.12
N SER A 249 -2.32 -7.94 8.27
CA SER A 249 -3.72 -8.30 8.52
C SER A 249 -4.12 -8.36 10.00
N ALA A 250 -3.22 -8.04 10.93
CA ALA A 250 -3.53 -8.05 12.37
C ALA A 250 -4.66 -7.07 12.73
N THR A 251 -5.47 -7.37 13.73
CA THR A 251 -6.61 -6.52 14.12
C THR A 251 -6.23 -5.25 14.88
N GLY A 252 -5.00 -5.14 15.39
CA GLY A 252 -4.53 -3.99 16.18
C GLY A 252 -4.00 -2.81 15.38
N TRP A 253 -4.08 -2.85 14.04
CA TRP A 253 -3.70 -1.72 13.20
C TRP A 253 -4.72 -0.57 13.36
N VAL A 254 -4.24 0.63 13.62
CA VAL A 254 -5.04 1.85 13.53
C VAL A 254 -4.92 2.42 12.13
N ALA A 255 -6.07 2.63 11.47
CA ALA A 255 -6.12 3.15 10.11
C ALA A 255 -5.84 4.66 10.06
N LEU A 256 -5.15 5.07 8.99
CA LEU A 256 -4.90 6.45 8.59
C LEU A 256 -5.45 6.67 7.19
N ASN A 257 -5.79 7.92 6.87
CA ASN A 257 -5.93 8.32 5.48
C ASN A 257 -4.55 8.19 4.81
N SER A 258 -4.51 7.62 3.60
CA SER A 258 -3.25 7.41 2.89
C SER A 258 -2.51 8.73 2.68
N VAL A 259 -1.31 8.84 3.25
CA VAL A 259 -0.44 10.02 3.15
C VAL A 259 1.02 9.61 2.98
N THR A 260 1.76 10.30 2.11
CA THR A 260 3.19 10.00 1.87
C THR A 260 4.10 10.39 3.05
N SER A 261 3.59 11.20 3.97
CA SER A 261 4.25 11.54 5.23
C SER A 261 3.20 11.66 6.33
N CYS A 262 3.28 10.79 7.33
CA CYS A 262 2.41 10.86 8.50
C CYS A 262 3.21 11.37 9.72
N SER A 263 2.58 12.25 10.49
CA SER A 263 3.05 12.62 11.82
C SER A 263 1.86 12.93 12.73
N GLY A 264 1.96 12.57 14.01
CA GLY A 264 0.87 12.80 14.95
C GLY A 264 1.17 12.30 16.35
N SER A 265 0.29 12.64 17.29
CA SER A 265 0.38 12.18 18.67
C SER A 265 -0.84 11.37 19.06
N VAL A 266 -0.64 10.24 19.72
CA VAL A 266 -1.70 9.31 20.12
C VAL A 266 -1.53 8.92 21.60
N SER A 267 -2.63 8.69 22.31
CA SER A 267 -2.55 8.17 23.68
C SER A 267 -2.33 6.65 23.67
N PHE A 268 -1.47 6.18 24.57
CA PHE A 268 -1.19 4.76 24.78
C PHE A 268 -1.16 4.44 26.26
N THR A 269 -1.77 3.32 26.67
CA THR A 269 -1.74 2.85 28.06
C THR A 269 -0.77 1.68 28.17
N MET A 270 0.34 1.90 28.88
CA MET A 270 1.36 0.87 29.15
C MET A 270 0.89 -0.11 30.23
N SER A 271 1.51 -1.29 30.27
CA SER A 271 1.41 -2.21 31.39
C SER A 271 1.77 -1.54 32.72
N GLY A 272 1.06 -1.92 33.80
CA GLY A 272 1.37 -1.45 35.15
C GLY A 272 2.69 -2.01 35.71
N GLY A 273 3.07 -1.55 36.91
CA GLY A 273 4.29 -1.95 37.61
C GLY A 273 5.48 -1.08 37.25
N ASP A 274 6.17 -0.61 38.28
CA ASP A 274 7.32 0.30 38.14
C ASP A 274 8.48 -0.35 37.39
N GLY A 275 9.29 0.50 36.73
CA GLY A 275 10.46 0.09 35.96
C GLY A 275 10.42 0.60 34.52
N THR A 276 11.42 0.18 33.73
CA THR A 276 11.53 0.59 32.32
C THR A 276 10.45 -0.08 31.48
N LYS A 277 9.66 0.74 30.78
CA LYS A 277 8.70 0.34 29.76
C LYS A 277 9.29 0.61 28.38
N THR A 278 9.08 -0.30 27.44
CA THR A 278 9.48 -0.13 26.03
C THR A 278 8.23 -0.23 25.18
N VAL A 279 8.02 0.76 24.29
CA VAL A 279 6.93 0.73 23.32
C VAL A 279 7.52 0.70 21.93
N TYR A 280 7.03 -0.23 21.12
CA TYR A 280 7.40 -0.40 19.72
C TYR A 280 6.30 0.16 18.82
N ALA A 281 6.68 0.69 17.66
CA ALA A 281 5.79 1.18 16.62
C ALA A 281 6.16 0.59 15.25
N TRP A 282 5.13 0.28 14.46
CA TRP A 282 5.22 -0.11 13.05
C TRP A 282 4.22 0.70 12.24
N PHE A 283 4.51 0.83 10.95
CA PHE A 283 3.65 1.48 9.98
C PHE A 283 3.40 0.53 8.81
N LYS A 284 2.26 0.66 8.14
CA LYS A 284 1.95 -0.11 6.92
C LYS A 284 1.42 0.77 5.82
N ASP A 285 1.63 0.33 4.59
CA ASP A 285 1.00 0.91 3.40
C ASP A 285 -0.30 0.17 3.03
N ALA A 286 -0.92 0.56 1.92
CA ALA A 286 -2.13 -0.09 1.43
C ALA A 286 -1.87 -1.50 0.87
N ASP A 287 -0.64 -1.80 0.42
CA ASP A 287 -0.26 -3.08 -0.20
C ASP A 287 0.13 -4.15 0.84
N GLY A 288 0.17 -3.77 2.11
CA GLY A 288 0.46 -4.64 3.24
C GLY A 288 1.95 -4.76 3.55
N ASN A 289 2.79 -3.87 3.01
CA ASN A 289 4.19 -3.79 3.42
C ASN A 289 4.27 -3.13 4.79
N VAL A 290 5.01 -3.76 5.70
CA VAL A 290 5.17 -3.31 7.10
C VAL A 290 6.58 -2.77 7.30
N SER A 291 6.70 -1.60 7.91
CA SER A 291 7.98 -0.94 8.20
C SER A 291 8.86 -1.77 9.13
N ALA A 292 10.14 -1.43 9.20
CA ALA A 292 10.95 -1.80 10.37
C ALA A 292 10.34 -1.20 11.66
N SER A 293 10.61 -1.82 12.80
CA SER A 293 10.16 -1.31 14.10
C SER A 293 10.91 -0.04 14.48
N ALA A 294 10.19 0.95 15.00
CA ALA A 294 10.75 2.00 15.86
C ALA A 294 10.44 1.66 17.33
N SER A 295 11.22 2.17 18.28
CA SER A 295 10.94 1.98 19.70
C SER A 295 11.45 3.14 20.53
N ASP A 296 10.79 3.38 21.66
CA ASP A 296 11.26 4.30 22.70
C ASP A 296 10.99 3.70 24.09
N THR A 297 11.66 4.22 25.11
CA THR A 297 11.58 3.73 26.49
C THR A 297 11.28 4.85 27.48
N ILE A 298 10.54 4.53 28.53
CA ILE A 298 10.29 5.44 29.66
C ILE A 298 10.34 4.67 30.98
N THR A 299 10.81 5.29 32.05
CA THR A 299 10.72 4.70 33.40
C THR A 299 9.37 5.04 34.02
N LEU A 300 8.53 4.02 34.25
CA LEU A 300 7.31 4.18 35.03
C LEU A 300 7.66 4.12 36.52
N ASP A 301 7.26 5.15 37.26
CA ASP A 301 7.38 5.22 38.71
C ASP A 301 6.07 5.75 39.30
N THR A 302 5.23 4.82 39.73
CA THR A 302 3.93 5.09 40.35
C THR A 302 4.01 5.17 41.87
N THR A 303 5.18 4.88 42.45
CA THR A 303 5.37 4.84 43.90
C THR A 303 5.68 6.24 44.41
N ALA A 304 4.71 6.85 45.10
CA ALA A 304 4.95 8.12 45.78
C ALA A 304 6.06 7.95 46.83
N PRO A 305 6.98 8.93 46.98
CA PRO A 305 7.97 8.91 48.04
C PRO A 305 7.30 8.76 49.42
N SER A 306 7.70 7.74 50.18
CA SER A 306 7.21 7.51 51.54
C SER A 306 8.23 7.99 52.57
N GLY A 307 7.77 8.58 53.68
CA GLY A 307 8.62 8.91 54.82
C GLY A 307 9.11 10.35 54.91
N ALA A 308 8.68 11.24 54.01
CA ALA A 308 9.02 12.65 54.07
C ALA A 308 8.56 13.29 55.40
N ALA A 309 9.51 13.67 56.24
CA ALA A 309 9.28 14.32 57.52
C ALA A 309 10.16 15.57 57.65
N ILE A 310 9.58 16.61 58.25
CA ILE A 310 10.29 17.82 58.65
C ILE A 310 10.25 17.87 60.18
N SER A 311 11.40 17.96 60.82
CA SER A 311 11.49 18.30 62.24
C SER A 311 12.17 19.65 62.44
N ILE A 312 11.57 20.47 63.30
CA ILE A 312 12.10 21.79 63.69
C ILE A 312 12.82 21.60 65.02
N ASN A 313 14.08 22.02 65.12
CA ASN A 313 14.90 21.93 66.34
C ASN A 313 14.83 20.55 66.99
N SER A 314 15.04 19.48 66.21
CA SER A 314 14.93 18.08 66.68
C SER A 314 13.54 17.71 67.24
N GLY A 315 12.48 18.32 66.72
CA GLY A 315 11.09 18.04 67.12
C GLY A 315 10.56 18.93 68.26
N ALA A 316 11.15 20.12 68.47
CA ALA A 316 10.67 21.04 69.49
C ALA A 316 9.26 21.55 69.17
N ALA A 317 8.37 21.57 70.18
CA ALA A 317 6.99 22.05 70.03
C ALA A 317 6.89 23.58 69.90
N SER A 318 7.92 24.33 70.32
CA SER A 318 8.00 25.78 70.20
C SER A 318 9.46 26.26 70.25
N THR A 319 9.70 27.49 69.79
CA THR A 319 11.00 28.17 69.84
C THR A 319 10.78 29.67 70.09
N SER A 320 11.68 30.30 70.85
CA SER A 320 11.75 31.76 70.98
C SER A 320 12.80 32.40 70.06
N SER A 321 13.58 31.56 69.35
CA SER A 321 14.54 31.99 68.35
C SER A 321 13.87 32.10 66.98
N THR A 322 14.13 33.19 66.28
CA THR A 322 13.74 33.37 64.87
C THR A 322 14.62 32.56 63.90
N SER A 323 15.72 31.97 64.39
CA SER A 323 16.56 31.01 63.67
C SER A 323 16.32 29.60 64.23
N VAL A 324 16.04 28.64 63.35
CA VAL A 324 15.77 27.23 63.70
C VAL A 324 16.56 26.29 62.81
N THR A 325 16.84 25.09 63.32
CA THR A 325 17.41 23.99 62.53
C THR A 325 16.28 23.12 61.99
N LEU A 326 16.29 22.90 60.68
CA LEU A 326 15.39 21.96 60.02
C LEU A 326 16.13 20.66 59.74
N SER A 327 15.56 19.53 60.13
CA SER A 327 16.00 18.22 59.66
C SER A 327 14.94 17.64 58.74
N LEU A 328 15.38 17.33 57.51
CA LEU A 328 14.60 16.72 56.44
C LEU A 328 15.01 15.25 56.36
N SER A 329 14.04 14.34 56.37
CA SER A 329 14.24 12.90 56.16
C SER A 329 13.17 12.35 55.26
#